data_AF-A0A8C3FD34-F1
#
_entry.id   AF-A0A8C3FD34-F1
#
_cell.length_a   1.000
_cell.length_b   1.000
_cell.length_c   1.000
_cell.angle_alpha   90.00
_cell.angle_beta   90.00
_cell.angle_gamma   90.00
#
_symmetry.space_group_name_H-M   'P 1'
#
loop_
_entity.id
_entity.type
_entity.pdbx_description
1 polymer ?
#
loop_
_entity_poly.entity_id
_entity_poly.type
_entity_poly.pdbx_seq_one_letter_code
_entity_poly.pdbx_strand_id
1 'polypeptide(L)'
;MFKFAVVLFFAILATSTCKRDKCLEGGTHKHRPSPELDMHECTLYSESSCCYANFTEQLAHSPVIQVSNSYWNRCGNLSKSCEDYMKKIECFYRCSPHAAHWINPNYTAGIEFVPLCQNFCDDWYEACKNDATCIHNWLTDWEWDENGENHCKNECIPYNKVYANGTDMCQSMWGDSFKVSESSCLCLQMNEKDAVAIKYLTSESSEESSSVSSSEERACRLLGGLRYNKF
;
A
#
# COMPACT_ATOMS: atom_id res chain seq x y z
N MET A 1 36.08 -62.48 7.49
CA MET A 1 35.22 -61.51 8.22
C MET A 1 35.28 -60.18 7.49
N PHE A 2 34.43 -59.96 6.49
CA PHE A 2 34.33 -58.69 5.76
C PHE A 2 33.22 -57.85 6.39
N LYS A 3 33.58 -56.71 6.99
CA LYS A 3 32.62 -55.74 7.53
C LYS A 3 32.25 -54.77 6.41
N PHE A 4 31.01 -54.84 5.91
CA PHE A 4 30.45 -53.84 5.01
C PHE A 4 30.03 -52.62 5.86
N ALA A 5 30.67 -51.47 5.63
CA ALA A 5 30.21 -50.20 6.16
C ALA A 5 29.20 -49.60 5.17
N VAL A 6 27.93 -49.57 5.55
CA VAL A 6 26.87 -48.89 4.79
C VAL A 6 26.89 -47.42 5.22
N VAL A 7 27.38 -46.54 4.34
CA VAL A 7 27.32 -45.09 4.54
C VAL A 7 26.00 -44.60 3.96
N LEU A 8 25.04 -44.28 4.83
CA LEU A 8 23.78 -43.64 4.45
C LEU A 8 24.01 -42.14 4.18
N PHE A 9 23.98 -41.76 2.90
CA PHE A 9 23.87 -40.36 2.50
C PHE A 9 22.43 -39.88 2.76
N PHE A 10 22.21 -39.17 3.85
CA PHE A 10 20.99 -38.39 4.04
C PHE A 10 21.06 -37.14 3.16
N ALA A 11 20.35 -37.16 2.03
CA ALA A 11 20.09 -35.96 1.25
C ALA A 11 19.14 -35.07 2.05
N ILE A 12 19.65 -33.97 2.60
CA ILE A 12 18.82 -32.92 3.21
C ILE A 12 18.13 -32.19 2.04
N LEU A 13 16.88 -32.58 1.75
CA LEU A 13 16.00 -31.78 0.92
C LEU A 13 15.65 -30.53 1.74
N ALA A 14 16.37 -29.44 1.49
CA ALA A 14 15.95 -28.13 1.94
C ALA A 14 14.61 -27.83 1.26
N THR A 15 13.51 -28.03 1.99
CA THR A 15 12.21 -27.54 1.57
C THR A 15 12.26 -26.03 1.65
N SER A 16 12.62 -25.37 0.54
CA SER A 16 12.37 -23.95 0.39
C SER A 16 10.87 -23.75 0.51
N THR A 17 10.39 -23.34 1.68
CA THR A 17 9.05 -22.82 1.81
C THR A 17 9.02 -21.52 1.03
N CYS A 18 8.76 -21.57 -0.29
CA CYS A 18 8.31 -20.39 -1.01
C CYS A 18 7.05 -19.93 -0.29
N LYS A 19 7.19 -18.93 0.59
CA LYS A 19 6.08 -18.24 1.25
C LYS A 19 5.28 -17.64 0.09
N ARG A 20 4.23 -18.35 -0.33
CA ARG A 20 3.41 -17.93 -1.47
C ARG A 20 2.77 -16.61 -1.08
N ASP A 21 2.91 -15.60 -1.93
CA ASP A 21 2.28 -14.31 -1.73
C ASP A 21 0.79 -14.53 -1.45
N LYS A 22 0.31 -13.93 -0.35
CA LYS A 22 -1.09 -13.96 0.09
C LYS A 22 -1.64 -12.55 0.04
N CYS A 23 -2.95 -12.43 -0.13
CA CYS A 23 -3.62 -11.15 -0.01
C CYS A 23 -4.03 -10.88 1.45
N LEU A 24 -4.47 -9.65 1.72
CA LEU A 24 -5.14 -9.30 2.96
C LEU A 24 -6.45 -10.09 3.09
N GLU A 25 -6.89 -10.34 4.30
CA GLU A 25 -8.11 -11.12 4.59
C GLU A 25 -9.32 -10.20 4.77
N GLY A 26 -9.48 -9.24 3.85
CA GLY A 26 -10.64 -8.35 3.79
C GLY A 26 -11.76 -8.92 2.93
N GLY A 27 -12.99 -8.42 3.12
CA GLY A 27 -14.18 -8.93 2.42
C GLY A 27 -14.16 -8.81 0.89
N THR A 28 -13.30 -7.94 0.34
CA THR A 28 -13.18 -7.69 -1.11
C THR A 28 -11.87 -8.21 -1.71
N HIS A 29 -10.98 -8.78 -0.89
CA HIS A 29 -9.69 -9.28 -1.36
C HIS A 29 -9.83 -10.71 -1.88
N LYS A 30 -9.05 -11.04 -2.91
CA LYS A 30 -8.83 -12.42 -3.34
C LYS A 30 -8.08 -13.19 -2.25
N HIS A 31 -8.07 -14.52 -2.32
CA HIS A 31 -7.26 -15.30 -1.38
C HIS A 31 -5.75 -15.20 -1.70
N ARG A 32 -5.41 -15.14 -2.99
CA ARG A 32 -4.03 -15.03 -3.49
C ARG A 32 -3.99 -14.09 -4.70
N PRO A 33 -2.86 -13.42 -4.94
CA PRO A 33 -2.71 -12.58 -6.11
C PRO A 33 -2.70 -13.44 -7.37
N SER A 34 -3.32 -12.92 -8.42
CA SER A 34 -3.27 -13.49 -9.77
C SER A 34 -3.50 -12.39 -10.81
N PRO A 35 -3.16 -12.61 -12.09
CA PRO A 35 -3.43 -11.64 -13.14
C PRO A 35 -4.92 -11.26 -13.21
N GLU A 36 -5.18 -9.98 -13.52
CA GLU A 36 -6.49 -9.36 -13.76
C GLU A 36 -6.37 -8.46 -15.00
N LEU A 37 -6.89 -8.92 -16.13
CA LEU A 37 -6.64 -8.29 -17.43
C LEU A 37 -7.57 -7.10 -17.73
N ASP A 38 -8.76 -7.07 -17.13
CA ASP A 38 -9.82 -6.11 -17.44
C ASP A 38 -9.94 -5.00 -16.38
N MET A 39 -8.81 -4.56 -15.81
CA MET A 39 -8.79 -3.49 -14.81
C MET A 39 -8.97 -2.12 -15.47
N HIS A 40 -9.98 -1.37 -15.02
CA HIS A 40 -10.27 0.00 -15.50
C HIS A 40 -9.50 1.08 -14.75
N GLU A 41 -8.96 0.74 -13.57
CA GLU A 41 -8.09 1.56 -12.72
C GLU A 41 -7.18 0.59 -11.94
N CYS A 42 -6.16 1.07 -11.22
CA CYS A 42 -5.23 0.26 -10.45
C CYS A 42 -4.36 -0.69 -11.31
N THR A 43 -4.17 -0.35 -12.59
CA THR A 43 -3.50 -1.19 -13.60
C THR A 43 -2.03 -1.48 -13.31
N LEU A 44 -1.41 -0.71 -12.38
CA LEU A 44 -0.10 -1.02 -11.80
C LEU A 44 0.00 -2.46 -11.27
N TYR A 45 -1.13 -3.04 -10.86
CA TYR A 45 -1.21 -4.38 -10.26
C TYR A 45 -1.81 -5.45 -11.19
N SER A 46 -2.07 -5.13 -12.46
CA SER A 46 -2.77 -6.03 -13.41
C SER A 46 -2.14 -7.41 -13.58
N GLU A 47 -0.81 -7.51 -13.65
CA GLU A 47 -0.11 -8.80 -13.81
C GLU A 47 -0.17 -9.69 -12.55
N SER A 48 -0.47 -9.12 -11.39
CA SER A 48 -0.56 -9.84 -10.12
C SER A 48 -1.36 -9.01 -9.11
N SER A 49 -2.68 -9.22 -9.06
CA SER A 49 -3.61 -8.41 -8.29
C SER A 49 -4.33 -9.19 -7.20
N CYS A 50 -4.49 -8.55 -6.04
CA CYS A 50 -5.32 -8.99 -4.92
C CYS A 50 -6.77 -8.51 -4.95
N CYS A 51 -7.16 -7.66 -5.90
CA CYS A 51 -8.54 -7.27 -6.14
C CYS A 51 -9.06 -7.92 -7.43
N TYR A 52 -10.38 -7.95 -7.60
CA TYR A 52 -11.01 -8.32 -8.88
C TYR A 52 -11.20 -7.08 -9.76
N ALA A 53 -11.21 -7.24 -11.08
CA ALA A 53 -11.45 -6.14 -12.02
C ALA A 53 -12.72 -5.30 -11.73
N ASN A 54 -13.81 -5.93 -11.28
CA ASN A 54 -15.07 -5.24 -10.98
C ASN A 54 -14.96 -4.17 -9.87
N PHE A 55 -13.98 -4.30 -8.95
CA PHE A 55 -13.71 -3.29 -7.95
C PHE A 55 -13.21 -2.00 -8.63
N THR A 56 -12.35 -2.15 -9.63
CA THR A 56 -11.69 -1.02 -10.31
C THR A 56 -12.66 -0.15 -11.12
N GLU A 57 -13.81 -0.69 -11.52
CA GLU A 57 -14.88 0.06 -12.20
C GLU A 57 -15.38 1.24 -11.36
N GLN A 58 -15.39 1.10 -10.03
CA GLN A 58 -15.82 2.16 -9.10
C GLN A 58 -14.88 3.38 -9.14
N LEU A 59 -13.63 3.19 -9.57
CA LEU A 59 -12.60 4.22 -9.62
C LEU A 59 -12.39 4.76 -11.04
N ALA A 60 -12.96 4.12 -12.06
CA ALA A 60 -12.71 4.41 -13.46
C ALA A 60 -13.15 5.82 -13.91
N HIS A 61 -14.18 6.36 -13.27
CA HIS A 61 -14.75 7.67 -13.62
C HIS A 61 -14.40 8.71 -12.55
N SER A 62 -14.22 9.97 -12.98
CA SER A 62 -14.01 11.11 -12.11
C SER A 62 -15.17 12.11 -12.31
N PRO A 63 -15.73 12.71 -11.24
CA PRO A 63 -15.32 12.57 -9.84
C PRO A 63 -15.70 11.21 -9.24
N VAL A 64 -14.80 10.64 -8.42
CA VAL A 64 -15.14 9.48 -7.59
C VAL A 64 -16.00 9.97 -6.43
N ILE A 65 -17.27 9.58 -6.44
CA ILE A 65 -18.23 9.96 -5.41
C ILE A 65 -18.16 9.00 -4.24
N GLN A 66 -18.12 7.70 -4.54
CA GLN A 66 -18.24 6.63 -3.55
C GLN A 66 -17.39 5.43 -3.96
N VAL A 67 -16.76 4.81 -2.97
CA VAL A 67 -16.07 3.52 -3.10
C VAL A 67 -16.64 2.59 -2.05
N SER A 68 -17.24 1.48 -2.48
CA SER A 68 -18.08 0.63 -1.64
C SER A 68 -19.16 1.45 -0.92
N ASN A 69 -19.15 1.54 0.41
CA ASN A 69 -20.11 2.34 1.18
C ASN A 69 -19.56 3.70 1.62
N SER A 70 -18.33 4.06 1.21
CA SER A 70 -17.63 5.26 1.66
C SER A 70 -17.66 6.36 0.60
N TYR A 71 -18.35 7.44 0.91
CA TYR A 71 -18.41 8.66 0.10
C TYR A 71 -17.15 9.51 0.31
N TRP A 72 -16.50 9.85 -0.79
CA TRP A 72 -15.29 10.69 -0.80
C TRP A 72 -15.63 12.18 -0.91
N ASN A 73 -16.87 12.52 -1.26
CA ASN A 73 -17.29 13.89 -1.56
C ASN A 73 -18.12 14.56 -0.44
N ARG A 74 -18.03 14.09 0.81
CA ARG A 74 -18.82 14.63 1.93
C ARG A 74 -18.56 16.11 2.21
N CYS A 75 -17.41 16.63 1.80
CA CYS A 75 -17.05 18.05 1.86
C CYS A 75 -16.95 18.72 0.48
N GLY A 76 -17.63 18.16 -0.52
CA GLY A 76 -17.50 18.54 -1.92
C GLY A 76 -16.60 17.57 -2.70
N ASN A 77 -16.65 17.64 -4.03
CA ASN A 77 -15.82 16.78 -4.87
C ASN A 77 -14.34 17.18 -4.72
N LEU A 78 -13.48 16.19 -4.57
CA LEU A 78 -12.03 16.40 -4.57
C LEU A 78 -11.56 16.96 -5.92
N SER A 79 -10.52 17.79 -5.86
CA SER A 79 -9.73 18.18 -7.02
C SER A 79 -9.15 16.93 -7.68
N LYS A 80 -8.95 17.00 -9.00
CA LYS A 80 -8.46 15.84 -9.75
C LYS A 80 -7.12 15.33 -9.23
N SER A 81 -6.21 16.24 -8.87
CA SER A 81 -4.91 15.90 -8.29
C SER A 81 -5.04 15.20 -6.95
N CYS A 82 -5.93 15.66 -6.07
CA CYS A 82 -6.17 15.00 -4.79
C CYS A 82 -6.81 13.61 -4.96
N GLU A 83 -7.83 13.50 -5.83
CA GLU A 83 -8.49 12.23 -6.17
C GLU A 83 -7.48 11.19 -6.68
N ASP A 84 -6.52 11.59 -7.53
CA ASP A 84 -5.52 10.68 -8.08
C ASP A 84 -4.63 10.06 -6.99
N TYR A 85 -4.31 10.79 -5.92
CA TYR A 85 -3.58 10.23 -4.78
C TYR A 85 -4.44 9.32 -3.90
N MET A 86 -5.69 9.70 -3.66
CA MET A 86 -6.65 8.84 -2.95
C MET A 86 -6.82 7.50 -3.68
N LYS A 87 -6.94 7.53 -5.01
CA LYS A 87 -7.00 6.33 -5.86
C LYS A 87 -5.74 5.48 -5.73
N LYS A 88 -4.54 6.07 -5.76
CA LYS A 88 -3.28 5.32 -5.60
C LYS A 88 -3.24 4.51 -4.31
N ILE A 89 -3.67 5.10 -3.19
CA ILE A 89 -3.72 4.43 -1.89
C ILE A 89 -4.81 3.36 -1.85
N GLU A 90 -6.01 3.65 -2.35
CA GLU A 90 -7.08 2.65 -2.42
C GLU A 90 -6.67 1.46 -3.30
N CYS A 91 -6.06 1.72 -4.46
CA CYS A 91 -5.51 0.69 -5.35
C CYS A 91 -4.42 -0.14 -4.67
N PHE A 92 -3.51 0.48 -3.90
CA PHE A 92 -2.51 -0.25 -3.13
C PHE A 92 -3.18 -1.18 -2.10
N TYR A 93 -4.09 -0.65 -1.28
CA TYR A 93 -4.76 -1.41 -0.24
C TYR A 93 -5.56 -2.59 -0.81
N ARG A 94 -6.27 -2.38 -1.92
CA ARG A 94 -7.17 -3.38 -2.50
C ARG A 94 -6.45 -4.37 -3.40
N CYS A 95 -5.51 -3.90 -4.22
CA CYS A 95 -5.00 -4.66 -5.36
C CYS A 95 -3.54 -5.07 -5.23
N SER A 96 -2.73 -4.42 -4.40
CA SER A 96 -1.31 -4.75 -4.32
C SER A 96 -1.09 -6.21 -3.90
N PRO A 97 -0.28 -6.98 -4.64
CA PRO A 97 0.07 -8.35 -4.26
C PRO A 97 0.98 -8.40 -3.03
N HIS A 98 1.52 -7.25 -2.62
CA HIS A 98 2.49 -7.12 -1.54
C HIS A 98 1.93 -6.47 -0.28
N ALA A 99 0.69 -5.96 -0.28
CA ALA A 99 0.13 -5.27 0.89
C ALA A 99 0.14 -6.16 2.16
N ALA A 100 -0.07 -7.47 2.00
CA ALA A 100 -0.08 -8.41 3.11
C ALA A 100 1.29 -8.65 3.78
N HIS A 101 2.39 -8.11 3.24
CA HIS A 101 3.67 -8.08 3.98
C HIS A 101 3.60 -7.20 5.22
N TRP A 102 2.68 -6.24 5.23
CA TRP A 102 2.41 -5.33 6.35
C TRP A 102 1.06 -5.63 7.02
N ILE A 103 0.60 -6.87 6.95
CA ILE A 103 -0.69 -7.25 7.55
C ILE A 103 -0.72 -6.93 9.04
N ASN A 104 -1.79 -6.29 9.51
CA ASN A 104 -1.97 -6.05 10.93
C ASN A 104 -2.24 -7.40 11.63
N PRO A 105 -1.44 -7.80 12.64
CA PRO A 105 -1.57 -9.11 13.28
C PRO A 105 -2.87 -9.28 14.09
N ASN A 106 -3.48 -8.17 14.52
CA ASN A 106 -4.73 -8.16 15.26
C ASN A 106 -5.98 -8.00 14.37
N TYR A 107 -5.79 -7.58 13.12
CA TYR A 107 -6.87 -7.37 12.15
C TYR A 107 -6.38 -7.65 10.73
N THR A 108 -6.58 -8.88 10.24
CA THR A 108 -5.96 -9.39 9.01
C THR A 108 -6.46 -8.75 7.71
N ALA A 109 -7.52 -7.94 7.77
CA ALA A 109 -7.96 -7.09 6.67
C ALA A 109 -7.25 -5.71 6.63
N GLY A 110 -6.51 -5.37 7.68
CA GLY A 110 -5.76 -4.11 7.81
C GLY A 110 -4.28 -4.27 7.51
N ILE A 111 -3.63 -3.12 7.34
CA ILE A 111 -2.19 -2.97 7.18
C ILE A 111 -1.63 -2.11 8.31
N GLU A 112 -0.35 -2.22 8.60
CA GLU A 112 0.34 -1.45 9.63
C GLU A 112 1.77 -1.10 9.19
N PHE A 113 2.16 0.17 9.36
CA PHE A 113 3.51 0.68 9.11
C PHE A 113 4.06 0.43 7.70
N VAL A 114 3.21 0.51 6.67
CA VAL A 114 3.65 0.50 5.27
C VAL A 114 4.54 1.74 5.02
N PRO A 115 5.80 1.58 4.56
CA PRO A 115 6.74 2.69 4.43
C PRO A 115 6.48 3.49 3.16
N LEU A 116 5.86 4.68 3.28
CA LEU A 116 5.68 5.61 2.17
C LEU A 116 6.90 6.52 2.00
N CYS A 117 7.21 6.89 0.76
CA CYS A 117 8.27 7.85 0.48
C CYS A 117 7.85 9.26 0.93
N GLN A 118 8.77 10.01 1.54
CA GLN A 118 8.51 11.39 1.99
C GLN A 118 7.96 12.28 0.85
N ASN A 119 8.57 12.22 -0.34
CA ASN A 119 8.12 13.00 -1.49
C ASN A 119 6.69 12.66 -1.94
N PHE A 120 6.29 11.38 -1.88
CA PHE A 120 4.92 10.97 -2.19
C PHE A 120 3.92 11.62 -1.23
N CYS A 121 4.24 11.64 0.07
CA CYS A 121 3.40 12.25 1.09
C CYS A 121 3.32 13.77 0.97
N ASP A 122 4.44 14.43 0.67
CA ASP A 122 4.48 15.87 0.45
C ASP A 122 3.70 16.28 -0.80
N ASP A 123 3.85 15.54 -1.90
CA ASP A 123 3.13 15.81 -3.15
C ASP A 123 1.62 15.52 -3.01
N TRP A 124 1.25 14.48 -2.25
CA TRP A 124 -0.16 14.21 -1.93
C TRP A 124 -0.75 15.36 -1.11
N TYR A 125 -0.06 15.82 -0.08
CA TYR A 125 -0.53 16.94 0.73
C TYR A 125 -0.68 18.20 -0.11
N GLU A 126 0.32 18.54 -0.93
CA GLU A 126 0.27 19.69 -1.81
C GLU A 126 -0.90 19.59 -2.80
N ALA A 127 -1.19 18.40 -3.32
CA ALA A 127 -2.32 18.14 -4.21
C ALA A 127 -3.69 18.31 -3.54
N CYS A 128 -3.80 18.05 -2.23
CA CYS A 128 -5.06 18.10 -1.48
C CYS A 128 -5.22 19.34 -0.60
N LYS A 129 -4.19 20.16 -0.40
CA LYS A 129 -4.15 21.18 0.68
C LYS A 129 -5.32 22.18 0.69
N ASN A 130 -5.94 22.41 -0.47
CA ASN A 130 -7.07 23.32 -0.66
C ASN A 130 -8.42 22.59 -0.80
N ASP A 131 -8.41 21.26 -0.94
CA ASP A 131 -9.59 20.43 -0.80
C ASP A 131 -10.05 20.42 0.67
N ALA A 132 -11.30 20.06 0.92
CA ALA A 132 -11.90 20.08 2.25
C ALA A 132 -12.17 18.67 2.77
N THR A 133 -12.02 18.49 4.08
CA THR A 133 -12.45 17.31 4.81
C THR A 133 -13.00 17.71 6.18
N CYS A 134 -13.79 16.85 6.80
CA CYS A 134 -14.42 17.07 8.11
C CYS A 134 -13.85 16.16 9.21
N ILE A 135 -12.84 15.37 8.85
CA ILE A 135 -12.26 14.31 9.68
C ILE A 135 -10.74 14.29 9.54
N HIS A 136 -10.08 13.85 10.60
CA HIS A 136 -8.62 13.71 10.63
C HIS A 136 -8.20 12.29 10.22
N ASN A 137 -8.86 11.27 10.77
CA ASN A 137 -8.68 9.86 10.38
C ASN A 137 -9.86 9.34 9.55
N TRP A 138 -9.57 8.97 8.30
CA TRP A 138 -10.52 8.50 7.28
C TRP A 138 -11.05 7.10 7.49
N LEU A 139 -10.51 6.36 8.45
CA LEU A 139 -11.01 5.04 8.83
C LEU A 139 -11.96 5.12 10.02
N THR A 140 -11.72 6.02 10.99
CA THR A 140 -12.38 5.96 12.30
C THR A 140 -13.30 7.12 12.63
N ASP A 141 -13.09 8.30 12.05
CA ASP A 141 -13.71 9.54 12.58
C ASP A 141 -15.07 9.87 11.95
N TRP A 142 -15.62 8.95 11.14
CA TRP A 142 -16.94 9.08 10.52
C TRP A 142 -18.07 8.71 11.48
N GLU A 143 -19.21 9.39 11.33
CA GLU A 143 -20.49 8.86 11.82
C GLU A 143 -21.10 7.95 10.75
N TRP A 144 -21.62 6.79 11.13
CA TRP A 144 -22.20 5.84 10.17
C TRP A 144 -23.71 5.75 10.38
N ASP A 145 -24.47 5.88 9.30
CA ASP A 145 -25.94 5.76 9.35
C ASP A 145 -26.43 4.30 9.28
N GLU A 146 -27.75 4.12 9.34
CA GLU A 146 -28.39 2.80 9.27
C GLU A 146 -28.15 2.07 7.94
N ASN A 147 -27.80 2.79 6.86
CA ASN A 147 -27.44 2.21 5.56
C ASN A 147 -25.95 1.87 5.47
N GLY A 148 -25.16 2.19 6.51
CA GLY A 148 -23.73 2.01 6.54
C GLY A 148 -22.98 3.02 5.69
N GLU A 149 -23.53 4.22 5.47
CA GLU A 149 -22.84 5.32 4.82
C GLU A 149 -22.15 6.24 5.83
N ASN A 150 -20.97 6.76 5.48
CA ASN A 150 -20.20 7.67 6.33
C ASN A 150 -20.74 9.10 6.27
N HIS A 151 -20.75 9.83 7.39
CA HIS A 151 -21.22 11.22 7.50
C HIS A 151 -20.26 12.05 8.36
N CYS A 152 -20.18 13.34 8.06
CA CYS A 152 -19.34 14.29 8.79
C CYS A 152 -19.93 14.59 10.17
N LYS A 153 -19.08 14.49 11.20
CA LYS A 153 -19.39 14.98 12.56
C LYS A 153 -19.06 16.46 12.75
N ASN A 154 -18.03 16.94 12.06
CA ASN A 154 -17.50 18.30 12.19
C ASN A 154 -17.72 19.10 10.91
N GLU A 155 -17.43 20.40 10.99
CA GLU A 155 -17.43 21.28 9.81
C GLU A 155 -16.34 20.87 8.81
N CYS A 156 -16.63 21.05 7.53
CA CYS A 156 -15.66 20.85 6.47
C CYS A 156 -14.64 21.99 6.46
N ILE A 157 -13.36 21.65 6.63
CA ILE A 157 -12.25 22.61 6.61
C ILE A 157 -11.16 22.14 5.63
N PRO A 158 -10.33 23.06 5.10
CA PRO A 158 -9.27 22.68 4.17
C PRO A 158 -8.26 21.70 4.78
N TYR A 159 -7.71 20.79 3.97
CA TYR A 159 -6.70 19.82 4.43
C TYR A 159 -5.50 20.50 5.11
N ASN A 160 -5.08 21.68 4.65
CA ASN A 160 -3.98 22.43 5.29
C ASN A 160 -4.30 22.98 6.69
N LYS A 161 -5.56 22.88 7.13
CA LYS A 161 -5.98 23.17 8.51
C LYS A 161 -6.12 21.90 9.35
N VAL A 162 -6.33 20.76 8.70
CA VAL A 162 -6.43 19.44 9.35
C VAL A 162 -5.06 18.85 9.60
N TYR A 163 -4.18 18.90 8.60
CA TYR A 163 -2.84 18.32 8.63
C TYR A 163 -1.76 19.40 8.51
N ALA A 164 -0.70 19.27 9.30
CA ALA A 164 0.40 20.23 9.34
C ALA A 164 1.28 20.18 8.08
N ASN A 165 1.49 18.98 7.51
CA ASN A 165 2.31 18.73 6.32
C ASN A 165 2.02 17.31 5.76
N GLY A 166 2.76 16.90 4.72
CA GLY A 166 2.64 15.56 4.11
C GLY A 166 2.91 14.41 5.07
N THR A 167 3.90 14.53 5.94
CA THR A 167 4.22 13.49 6.94
C THR A 167 3.07 13.28 7.91
N ASP A 168 2.54 14.37 8.47
CA ASP A 168 1.37 14.31 9.35
C ASP A 168 0.18 13.68 8.62
N MET A 169 -0.13 14.16 7.41
CA MET A 169 -1.24 13.63 6.62
C MET A 169 -1.14 12.12 6.38
N CYS A 170 0.01 11.63 5.90
CA CYS A 170 0.20 10.21 5.62
C CYS A 170 0.11 9.31 6.87
N GLN A 171 0.58 9.79 8.02
CA GLN A 171 0.58 9.03 9.27
C GLN A 171 -0.72 9.14 10.06
N SER A 172 -1.58 10.09 9.69
CA SER A 172 -2.82 10.37 10.41
C SER A 172 -4.05 9.88 9.66
N MET A 173 -4.08 10.06 8.33
CA MET A 173 -5.29 9.87 7.52
C MET A 173 -5.82 8.43 7.58
N TRP A 174 -4.95 7.42 7.60
CA TRP A 174 -5.33 6.01 7.69
C TRP A 174 -4.87 5.36 9.00
N GLY A 175 -4.74 6.16 10.08
CA GLY A 175 -4.15 5.72 11.34
C GLY A 175 -2.76 5.11 11.15
N ASP A 176 -2.47 4.02 11.85
CA ASP A 176 -1.16 3.35 11.83
C ASP A 176 -0.87 2.56 10.53
N SER A 177 -1.74 2.64 9.52
CA SER A 177 -1.57 1.93 8.24
C SER A 177 -0.27 2.29 7.54
N PHE A 178 0.13 3.56 7.58
CA PHE A 178 1.29 4.08 6.87
C PHE A 178 2.25 4.80 7.82
N LYS A 179 3.54 4.69 7.51
CA LYS A 179 4.59 5.52 8.11
C LYS A 179 5.41 6.17 7.01
N VAL A 180 6.00 7.32 7.28
CA VAL A 180 6.94 7.91 6.32
C VAL A 180 8.34 7.36 6.55
N SER A 181 8.96 6.86 5.48
CA SER A 181 10.32 6.33 5.51
C SER A 181 11.36 7.45 5.49
N GLU A 182 12.43 7.30 6.28
CA GLU A 182 13.61 8.17 6.18
C GLU A 182 14.44 7.88 4.91
N SER A 183 14.22 6.71 4.30
CA SER A 183 14.86 6.32 3.05
C SER A 183 14.18 6.98 1.85
N SER A 184 14.98 7.40 0.88
CA SER A 184 14.49 7.89 -0.42
C SER A 184 14.30 6.78 -1.47
N CYS A 185 14.57 5.52 -1.11
CA CYS A 185 14.44 4.38 -2.03
C CYS A 185 13.69 3.18 -1.44
N LEU A 186 13.95 2.84 -0.17
CA LEU A 186 13.27 1.79 0.59
C LEU A 186 11.93 2.31 1.12
N CYS A 187 11.06 2.67 0.19
CA CYS A 187 9.77 3.26 0.44
C CYS A 187 8.88 3.09 -0.81
N LEU A 188 7.57 3.18 -0.61
CA LEU A 188 6.57 3.05 -1.66
C LEU A 188 6.02 4.42 -2.05
N GLN A 189 5.77 4.59 -3.34
CA GLN A 189 5.27 5.82 -3.95
C GLN A 189 4.19 5.53 -5.02
N MET A 190 3.63 4.32 -4.98
CA MET A 190 2.48 3.85 -5.75
C MET A 190 2.67 4.01 -7.25
N ASN A 191 3.84 3.63 -7.73
CA ASN A 191 4.20 3.61 -9.14
C ASN A 191 5.25 2.54 -9.43
N GLU A 192 5.71 2.45 -10.69
CA GLU A 192 6.64 1.41 -11.15
C GLU A 192 7.98 1.34 -10.38
N LYS A 193 8.36 2.41 -9.66
CA LYS A 193 9.56 2.43 -8.80
C LYS A 193 9.45 1.42 -7.65
N ASP A 194 8.23 1.14 -7.21
CA ASP A 194 7.97 0.25 -6.07
C ASP A 194 8.43 -1.18 -6.36
N ALA A 195 8.46 -1.60 -7.63
CA ALA A 195 9.00 -2.91 -8.01
C ALA A 195 10.49 -3.10 -7.68
N VAL A 196 11.25 -2.01 -7.50
CA VAL A 196 12.63 -2.05 -6.98
C VAL A 196 12.62 -2.06 -5.46
N ALA A 197 11.86 -1.15 -4.84
CA ALA A 197 11.80 -1.01 -3.38
C ALA A 197 11.32 -2.30 -2.69
N ILE A 198 10.25 -2.93 -3.22
CA ILE A 198 9.66 -4.15 -2.69
C ILE A 198 10.68 -5.27 -2.53
N LYS A 199 11.61 -5.44 -3.49
CA LYS A 199 12.63 -6.50 -3.43
C LYS A 199 13.48 -6.45 -2.17
N TYR A 200 13.70 -5.26 -1.64
CA TYR A 200 14.50 -5.02 -0.43
C TYR A 200 13.61 -4.91 0.82
N LEU A 201 12.39 -4.39 0.67
CA LEU A 201 11.45 -4.27 1.78
C LEU A 201 10.90 -5.62 2.26
N THR A 202 10.85 -6.63 1.39
CA THR A 202 10.26 -7.93 1.67
C THR A 202 11.28 -9.07 1.76
N SER A 203 12.58 -8.79 1.62
CA SER A 203 13.62 -9.81 1.78
C SER A 203 13.85 -10.15 3.26
N GLU A 204 13.95 -11.45 3.57
CA GLU A 204 14.13 -12.01 4.93
C GLU A 204 15.42 -11.59 5.67
N SER A 205 16.19 -10.59 5.19
CA SER A 205 17.34 -10.03 5.90
C SER A 205 16.96 -9.15 7.10
N SER A 206 15.68 -8.81 7.28
CA SER A 206 15.23 -7.86 8.29
C SER A 206 14.87 -8.46 9.66
N GLU A 207 15.07 -9.76 9.91
CA GLU A 207 14.88 -10.31 11.27
C GLU A 207 16.06 -10.03 12.23
N GLU A 208 17.19 -9.50 11.75
CA GLU A 208 18.29 -9.04 12.62
C GLU A 208 18.98 -7.76 12.08
N SER A 209 18.30 -6.61 12.13
CA SER A 209 18.87 -5.33 12.57
C SER A 209 17.92 -4.17 12.27
N SER A 210 17.65 -3.37 13.28
CA SER A 210 16.93 -2.09 13.19
C SER A 210 17.74 -0.98 12.50
N SER A 211 18.77 -1.33 11.72
CA SER A 211 19.50 -0.39 10.87
C SER A 211 19.39 -0.86 9.43
N VAL A 212 18.59 -0.14 8.63
CA VAL A 212 18.68 -0.17 7.17
C VAL A 212 20.16 -0.20 6.80
N SER A 213 20.62 -1.30 6.21
CA SER A 213 22.03 -1.39 5.90
C SER A 213 22.33 -0.33 4.83
N SER A 214 23.36 0.49 5.04
CA SER A 214 23.78 1.48 4.04
C SER A 214 24.04 0.85 2.66
N SER A 215 24.28 -0.47 2.62
CA SER A 215 24.36 -1.31 1.43
C SER A 215 23.03 -1.49 0.69
N GLU A 216 21.92 -1.79 1.37
CA GLU A 216 20.61 -1.97 0.73
C GLU A 216 20.09 -0.65 0.17
N GLU A 217 20.26 0.45 0.90
CA GLU A 217 19.93 1.80 0.43
C GLU A 217 20.69 2.12 -0.87
N ARG A 218 22.01 1.87 -0.87
CA ARG A 218 22.85 2.13 -2.05
C ARG A 218 22.47 1.22 -3.21
N ALA A 219 22.21 -0.07 -2.95
CA ALA A 219 21.81 -1.02 -3.98
C ALA A 219 20.46 -0.66 -4.61
N CYS A 220 19.46 -0.29 -3.79
CA CYS A 220 18.16 0.18 -4.23
C CYS A 220 18.31 1.41 -5.13
N ARG A 221 19.08 2.42 -4.70
CA ARG A 221 19.29 3.65 -5.49
C ARG A 221 19.97 3.37 -6.84
N LEU A 222 20.96 2.47 -6.85
CA LEU A 222 21.66 2.08 -8.09
C LEU A 222 20.74 1.36 -9.07
N LEU A 223 19.94 0.39 -8.60
CA LEU A 223 18.98 -0.32 -9.46
C LEU A 223 17.83 0.57 -9.92
N GLY A 224 17.36 1.48 -9.06
CA GLY A 224 16.40 2.52 -9.41
C GLY A 224 16.93 3.35 -10.58
N GLY A 225 18.11 3.98 -10.42
CA GLY A 225 18.70 4.82 -11.47
C GLY A 225 18.94 4.10 -12.81
N LEU A 226 19.35 2.83 -12.78
CA LEU A 226 19.59 2.04 -13.99
C LEU A 226 18.32 1.68 -14.77
N ARG A 227 17.17 1.55 -14.10
CA ARG A 227 15.88 1.25 -14.75
C ARG A 227 15.28 2.48 -15.43
N TYR A 228 15.58 3.69 -14.94
CA TYR A 228 15.08 4.96 -15.48
C TYR A 228 15.98 5.58 -16.55
N ASN A 229 17.28 5.23 -16.61
CA ASN A 229 18.18 5.66 -17.68
C ASN A 229 18.09 4.79 -18.95
N LYS A 230 17.02 3.99 -19.08
CA LYS A 230 16.78 3.11 -20.22
C LYS A 230 15.60 3.63 -21.06
N PHE A 231 15.53 4.94 -21.25
CA PHE A 231 14.71 5.65 -22.24
C PHE A 231 15.41 6.93 -22.65
#